data_AF-A0A4R8A618-F1
#
_entry.id   AF-A0A4R8A618-F1
#
_cell.length_a   1.000
_cell.length_b   1.000
_cell.length_c   1.000
_cell.angle_alpha   90.00
_cell.angle_beta   90.00
_cell.angle_gamma   90.00
#
_symmetry.space_group_name_H-M   'P 1'
#
loop_
_entity.id
_entity.type
_entity.pdbx_description
1 polymer ?
#
loop_
_entity_poly.entity_id
_entity_poly.type
_entity_poly.pdbx_seq_one_letter_code
_entity_poly.pdbx_strand_id
1 'polypeptide(L)'
;MRATSGPLSFDPVVVGNRETDAWAAYYRHEWREFLVAAVGMVAAGFRMPPHRTVAGAWYVLRANQAWAPYPDNQPDTARAYMRRFYELVAVSSGLLFDPARAAAFEVEWWRVHRAHQHSDEVTEEQLETALVDLYSYVYDADRDAVRQAASKRVEAMDLSDRWVRAGCHRDDPLLAEERLALVASYAALRIAVED
;
A
#
# COMPACT_ATOMS: atom_id res chain seq x y z
N MET A 1 5.53 27.52 -10.46
CA MET A 1 6.12 26.94 -9.22
C MET A 1 5.78 25.45 -9.26
N ARG A 2 6.74 24.54 -9.52
CA ARG A 2 6.44 23.10 -9.48
C ARG A 2 6.26 22.73 -8.01
N ALA A 3 5.05 22.40 -7.59
CA ALA A 3 4.80 21.81 -6.28
C ALA A 3 5.75 20.61 -6.14
N THR A 4 6.60 20.66 -5.13
CA THR A 4 7.63 19.66 -4.88
C THR A 4 6.98 18.43 -4.25
N SER A 5 6.82 17.33 -4.99
CA SER A 5 6.06 16.12 -4.60
C SER A 5 6.82 15.16 -3.67
N GLY A 6 6.74 15.26 -2.35
CA GLY A 6 7.36 14.33 -1.38
C GLY A 6 6.36 13.30 -0.82
N PRO A 7 6.74 12.51 0.20
CA PRO A 7 5.79 11.66 0.94
C PRO A 7 4.59 12.43 1.52
N LEU A 8 4.71 13.74 1.70
CA LEU A 8 3.64 14.61 2.20
C LEU A 8 2.91 15.39 1.10
N SER A 9 3.33 15.27 -0.16
CA SER A 9 2.76 16.06 -1.27
C SER A 9 2.71 15.28 -2.59
N PHE A 10 2.57 13.96 -2.47
CA PHE A 10 2.40 13.06 -3.60
C PHE A 10 1.11 13.37 -4.36
N ASP A 11 1.04 12.96 -5.63
CA ASP A 11 -0.19 13.05 -6.40
C ASP A 11 -1.08 11.83 -6.08
N PRO A 12 -2.24 12.01 -5.42
CA PRO A 12 -3.08 10.90 -4.99
C PRO A 12 -3.67 10.14 -6.18
N VAL A 13 -3.88 10.82 -7.31
CA VAL A 13 -4.34 10.18 -8.54
C VAL A 13 -3.26 9.26 -9.08
N VAL A 14 -2.01 9.74 -9.17
CA VAL A 14 -0.91 8.91 -9.67
C VAL A 14 -0.65 7.72 -8.75
N VAL A 15 -0.56 7.93 -7.44
CA VAL A 15 -0.25 6.85 -6.49
C VAL A 15 -1.39 5.83 -6.46
N GLY A 16 -2.65 6.27 -6.34
CA GLY A 16 -3.81 5.37 -6.32
C GLY A 16 -3.90 4.53 -7.60
N ASN A 17 -3.71 5.14 -8.77
CA ASN A 17 -3.71 4.40 -10.03
C ASN A 17 -2.62 3.33 -10.11
N ARG A 18 -1.41 3.64 -9.64
CA ARG A 18 -0.28 2.70 -9.66
C ARG A 18 -0.44 1.58 -8.65
N GLU A 19 -1.06 1.86 -7.52
CA GLU A 19 -1.36 0.82 -6.55
C GLU A 19 -2.44 -0.15 -7.05
N THR A 20 -3.51 0.35 -7.69
CA THR A 20 -4.50 -0.53 -8.36
C THR A 20 -3.82 -1.44 -9.39
N ASP A 21 -2.92 -0.89 -10.21
CA ASP A 21 -2.17 -1.70 -11.19
C ASP A 21 -1.31 -2.77 -10.50
N ALA A 22 -0.72 -2.44 -9.34
CA ALA A 22 0.08 -3.37 -8.55
C ALA A 22 -0.78 -4.46 -7.91
N TRP A 23 -1.95 -4.13 -7.35
CA TRP A 23 -2.87 -5.10 -6.75
C TRP A 23 -3.41 -6.07 -7.81
N ALA A 24 -3.88 -5.55 -8.94
CA ALA A 24 -4.35 -6.37 -10.05
C ALA A 24 -3.26 -7.33 -10.56
N ALA A 25 -2.02 -6.84 -10.71
CA ALA A 25 -0.89 -7.67 -11.12
C ALA A 25 -0.49 -8.70 -10.03
N TYR A 26 -0.57 -8.33 -8.75
CA TYR A 26 -0.28 -9.21 -7.62
C TYR A 26 -1.20 -10.42 -7.61
N TYR A 27 -2.52 -10.23 -7.64
CA TYR A 27 -3.49 -11.34 -7.61
C TYR A 27 -3.46 -12.21 -8.87
N ARG A 28 -2.98 -11.67 -9.99
CA ARG A 28 -2.75 -12.41 -11.24
C ARG A 28 -1.36 -13.03 -11.34
N HIS A 29 -0.49 -12.82 -10.34
CA HIS A 29 0.92 -13.24 -10.32
C HIS A 29 1.74 -12.73 -11.51
N GLU A 30 1.38 -11.55 -12.03
CA GLU A 30 2.02 -10.86 -13.15
C GLU A 30 3.19 -10.00 -12.64
N TRP A 31 4.27 -10.67 -12.22
CA TRP A 31 5.36 -10.01 -11.46
C TRP A 31 6.11 -8.92 -12.21
N ARG A 32 6.11 -8.94 -13.54
CA ARG A 32 6.75 -7.89 -14.36
C ARG A 32 5.92 -6.61 -14.33
N GLU A 33 4.62 -6.76 -14.54
CA GLU A 33 3.61 -5.70 -14.46
C GLU A 33 3.56 -5.11 -13.05
N PHE A 34 3.60 -5.96 -12.02
CA PHE A 34 3.73 -5.54 -10.63
C PHE A 34 4.95 -4.65 -10.43
N LEU A 35 6.12 -5.05 -10.93
CA LEU A 35 7.34 -4.27 -10.75
C LEU A 35 7.25 -2.90 -11.45
N VAL A 36 6.66 -2.84 -12.64
CA VAL A 36 6.45 -1.57 -13.36
C VAL A 36 5.51 -0.64 -12.59
N ALA A 37 4.43 -1.19 -12.02
CA ALA A 37 3.50 -0.46 -11.18
C ALA A 37 4.18 0.05 -9.90
N ALA A 38 4.92 -0.81 -9.20
CA ALA A 38 5.67 -0.48 -7.99
C ALA A 38 6.74 0.60 -8.22
N VAL A 39 7.47 0.56 -9.34
CA VAL A 39 8.42 1.64 -9.70
C VAL A 39 7.69 2.98 -9.83
N GLY A 40 6.54 3.01 -10.52
CA GLY A 40 5.72 4.21 -10.66
C GLY A 40 5.19 4.72 -9.32
N MET A 41 4.69 3.82 -8.48
CA MET A 41 4.17 4.12 -7.15
C MET A 41 5.25 4.71 -6.24
N VAL A 42 6.43 4.06 -6.15
CA VAL A 42 7.53 4.53 -5.30
C VAL A 42 8.09 5.87 -5.80
N ALA A 43 8.18 6.06 -7.12
CA ALA A 43 8.62 7.32 -7.72
C ALA A 43 7.68 8.48 -7.35
N ALA A 44 6.38 8.26 -7.46
CA ALA A 44 5.35 9.28 -7.20
C ALA A 44 5.15 9.55 -5.70
N GLY A 45 5.23 8.51 -4.87
CA GLY A 45 4.97 8.60 -3.43
C GLY A 45 6.13 9.16 -2.63
N PHE A 46 7.39 8.84 -2.95
CA PHE A 46 8.51 9.11 -2.04
C PHE A 46 9.63 9.96 -2.65
N ARG A 47 9.58 10.28 -3.95
CA ARG A 47 10.60 11.05 -4.68
C ARG A 47 12.05 10.62 -4.40
N MET A 48 12.26 9.32 -4.28
CA MET A 48 13.62 8.78 -4.16
C MET A 48 14.42 9.05 -5.44
N PRO A 49 15.76 9.17 -5.35
CA PRO A 49 16.63 9.10 -6.53
C PRO A 49 16.34 7.84 -7.36
N PRO A 50 16.46 7.86 -8.70
CA PRO A 50 16.03 6.75 -9.56
C PRO A 50 16.58 5.37 -9.17
N HIS A 51 17.85 5.30 -8.76
CA HIS A 51 18.47 4.05 -8.31
C HIS A 51 17.82 3.49 -7.02
N ARG A 52 17.42 4.38 -6.09
CA ARG A 52 16.69 4.00 -4.86
C ARG A 52 15.24 3.67 -5.15
N THR A 53 14.60 4.36 -6.09
CA THR A 53 13.25 4.00 -6.55
C THR A 53 13.20 2.57 -7.06
N VAL A 54 14.14 2.19 -7.93
CA VAL A 54 14.22 0.82 -8.47
C VAL A 54 14.52 -0.19 -7.36
N ALA A 55 15.46 0.11 -6.47
CA ALA A 55 15.77 -0.76 -5.33
C ALA A 55 14.56 -0.93 -4.39
N GLY A 56 13.84 0.16 -4.09
CA GLY A 56 12.64 0.17 -3.28
C GLY A 56 11.52 -0.66 -3.89
N ALA A 57 11.23 -0.46 -5.18
CA ALA A 57 10.24 -1.25 -5.92
C ALA A 57 10.60 -2.74 -5.98
N TRP A 58 11.89 -3.06 -6.08
CA TRP A 58 12.37 -4.44 -5.99
C TRP A 58 12.08 -5.05 -4.61
N TYR A 59 12.34 -4.32 -3.51
CA TYR A 59 12.00 -4.80 -2.17
C TYR A 59 10.49 -5.03 -2.00
N VAL A 60 9.66 -4.10 -2.50
CA VAL A 60 8.19 -4.25 -2.48
C VAL A 60 7.76 -5.51 -3.25
N LEU A 61 8.32 -5.76 -4.44
CA LEU A 61 8.07 -6.98 -5.21
C LEU A 61 8.44 -8.24 -4.42
N ARG A 62 9.63 -8.28 -3.82
CA ARG A 62 10.09 -9.47 -3.08
C ARG A 62 9.27 -9.71 -1.82
N ALA A 63 8.83 -8.66 -1.14
CA ALA A 63 7.92 -8.77 -0.01
C ALA A 63 6.58 -9.37 -0.44
N ASN A 64 6.00 -8.88 -1.54
CA ASN A 64 4.75 -9.40 -2.10
C ASN A 64 4.87 -10.84 -2.57
N GLN A 65 5.98 -11.24 -3.20
CA GLN A 65 6.22 -12.64 -3.57
C GLN A 65 6.36 -13.57 -2.36
N ALA A 66 6.96 -13.10 -1.26
CA ALA A 66 7.03 -13.85 -0.01
C ALA A 66 5.65 -13.95 0.68
N TRP A 67 4.82 -12.93 0.51
CA TRP A 67 3.46 -12.89 1.03
C TRP A 67 2.46 -13.68 0.17
N ALA A 68 2.66 -13.78 -1.14
CA ALA A 68 1.65 -14.29 -2.08
C ALA A 68 1.14 -15.71 -1.79
N PRO A 69 1.98 -16.73 -1.49
CA PRO A 69 1.48 -18.07 -1.20
C PRO A 69 0.52 -18.06 0.00
N TYR A 70 -0.58 -18.80 -0.08
CA TYR A 70 -1.50 -19.00 1.05
C TYR A 70 -1.95 -20.48 1.05
N PRO A 71 -1.91 -21.18 2.20
CA PRO A 71 -1.55 -20.70 3.54
C PRO A 71 -0.04 -20.60 3.82
N ASP A 72 0.83 -20.93 2.85
CA ASP A 72 2.28 -21.07 3.05
C ASP A 72 3.08 -19.74 2.92
N ASN A 73 2.49 -18.59 3.25
CA ASN A 73 3.20 -17.31 3.19
C ASN A 73 4.36 -17.25 4.20
N GLN A 74 5.33 -16.39 3.89
CA GLN A 74 6.50 -16.14 4.72
C GLN A 74 6.45 -14.72 5.31
N PRO A 75 5.71 -14.50 6.41
CA PRO A 75 5.53 -13.16 7.01
C PRO A 75 6.86 -12.51 7.42
N ASP A 76 7.79 -13.27 7.97
CA ASP A 76 9.08 -12.74 8.42
C ASP A 76 9.96 -12.31 7.24
N THR A 77 9.93 -13.07 6.15
CA THR A 77 10.62 -12.71 4.89
C THR A 77 10.02 -11.45 4.30
N ALA A 78 8.68 -11.35 4.25
CA ALA A 78 7.99 -10.14 3.79
C ALA A 78 8.38 -8.91 4.63
N ARG A 79 8.39 -9.05 5.95
CA ARG A 79 8.77 -7.97 6.88
C ARG A 79 10.22 -7.54 6.71
N ALA A 80 11.13 -8.49 6.48
CA ALA A 80 12.55 -8.18 6.23
C ALA A 80 12.73 -7.33 4.95
N TYR A 81 11.99 -7.64 3.88
CA TYR A 81 12.02 -6.83 2.66
C TYR A 81 11.35 -5.46 2.85
N MET A 82 10.19 -5.40 3.51
CA MET A 82 9.54 -4.10 3.79
C MET A 82 10.41 -3.21 4.69
N ARG A 83 11.16 -3.77 5.63
CA ARG A 83 12.13 -3.00 6.41
C ARG A 83 13.18 -2.34 5.51
N ARG A 84 13.74 -3.06 4.53
CA ARG A 84 14.72 -2.49 3.58
C ARG A 84 14.10 -1.39 2.71
N PHE A 85 12.84 -1.55 2.33
CA PHE A 85 12.10 -0.49 1.65
C PHE A 85 11.96 0.77 2.53
N TYR A 86 11.52 0.61 3.78
CA TYR A 86 11.36 1.71 4.72
C TYR A 86 12.69 2.38 5.12
N GLU A 87 13.79 1.63 5.16
CA GLU A 87 15.14 2.20 5.32
C GLU A 87 15.45 3.19 4.18
N LEU A 88 15.07 2.88 2.93
CA LEU A 88 15.24 3.79 1.80
C LEU A 88 14.29 4.99 1.86
N VAL A 89 13.05 4.78 2.33
CA VAL A 89 12.08 5.86 2.56
C VAL A 89 12.64 6.85 3.57
N ALA A 90 12.96 6.41 4.79
CA ALA A 90 13.44 7.29 5.86
C ALA A 90 14.67 8.12 5.42
N VAL A 91 15.63 7.50 4.74
CA VAL A 91 16.85 8.19 4.26
C VAL A 91 16.57 9.19 3.13
N SER A 92 15.51 9.00 2.35
CA SER A 92 15.24 9.82 1.14
C SER A 92 14.15 10.86 1.34
N SER A 93 13.28 10.70 2.33
CA SER A 93 12.02 11.43 2.45
C SER A 93 11.99 12.45 3.60
N GLY A 94 12.96 12.39 4.52
CA GLY A 94 13.04 13.28 5.69
C GLY A 94 12.08 12.89 6.83
N LEU A 95 11.26 11.85 6.64
CA LEU A 95 10.39 11.31 7.67
C LEU A 95 11.20 10.68 8.81
N LEU A 96 10.73 10.85 10.04
CA LEU A 96 11.39 10.39 11.26
C LEU A 96 10.62 9.22 11.88
N PHE A 97 10.84 8.01 11.39
CA PHE A 97 10.28 6.78 11.96
C PHE A 97 11.32 5.65 11.98
N ASP A 98 11.09 4.61 12.78
CA ASP A 98 11.88 3.38 12.77
C ASP A 98 11.42 2.47 11.62
N PRO A 99 12.29 2.18 10.62
CA PRO A 99 11.94 1.33 9.49
C PRO A 99 11.47 -0.08 9.88
N ALA A 100 11.97 -0.63 10.99
CA ALA A 100 11.58 -1.96 11.45
C ALA A 100 10.13 -1.96 11.97
N ARG A 101 9.75 -0.89 12.67
CA ARG A 101 8.38 -0.73 13.19
C ARG A 101 7.38 -0.39 12.08
N ALA A 102 7.76 0.44 11.10
CA ALA A 102 6.93 0.70 9.92
C ALA A 102 6.67 -0.60 9.13
N ALA A 103 7.70 -1.43 8.92
CA ALA A 103 7.55 -2.73 8.27
C ALA A 103 6.68 -3.71 9.06
N ALA A 104 6.69 -3.63 10.39
CA ALA A 104 5.82 -4.46 11.22
C ALA A 104 4.34 -4.06 11.03
N PHE A 105 4.01 -2.77 11.05
CA PHE A 105 2.65 -2.29 10.78
C PHE A 105 2.17 -2.61 9.36
N GLU A 106 3.05 -2.46 8.37
CA GLU A 106 2.75 -2.77 6.97
C GLU A 106 2.35 -4.24 6.79
N VAL A 107 3.17 -5.17 7.29
CA VAL A 107 2.86 -6.60 7.17
C VAL A 107 1.70 -7.01 8.09
N GLU A 108 1.46 -6.27 9.17
CA GLU A 108 0.33 -6.54 10.06
C GLU A 108 -1.01 -6.24 9.38
N TRP A 109 -1.16 -5.13 8.65
CA TRP A 109 -2.40 -4.91 7.91
C TRP A 109 -2.58 -5.95 6.80
N TRP A 110 -1.50 -6.42 6.15
CA TRP A 110 -1.58 -7.54 5.19
C TRP A 110 -2.16 -8.80 5.85
N ARG A 111 -1.69 -9.12 7.06
CA ARG A 111 -2.14 -10.27 7.85
C ARG A 111 -3.60 -10.15 8.23
N VAL A 112 -4.03 -8.98 8.71
CA VAL A 112 -5.42 -8.70 9.09
C VAL A 112 -6.33 -8.77 7.87
N HIS A 113 -5.93 -8.17 6.75
CA HIS A 113 -6.71 -8.23 5.50
C HIS A 113 -6.88 -9.67 5.02
N ARG A 114 -5.80 -10.45 4.99
CA ARG A 114 -5.88 -11.87 4.60
C ARG A 114 -6.76 -12.70 5.53
N ALA A 115 -6.74 -12.42 6.83
CA ALA A 115 -7.64 -13.07 7.77
C ALA A 115 -9.11 -12.69 7.50
N HIS A 116 -9.39 -11.39 7.28
CA HIS A 116 -10.71 -10.88 6.90
C HIS A 116 -11.21 -11.49 5.57
N GLN A 117 -10.31 -11.68 4.60
CA GLN A 117 -10.62 -12.28 3.29
C GLN A 117 -11.08 -13.75 3.38
N HIS A 118 -10.68 -14.47 4.44
CA HIS A 118 -10.90 -15.92 4.58
C HIS A 118 -11.71 -16.32 5.83
N SER A 119 -12.05 -15.37 6.71
CA SER A 119 -12.75 -15.62 7.96
C SER A 119 -13.62 -14.43 8.37
N ASP A 120 -14.86 -14.72 8.79
CA ASP A 120 -15.78 -13.72 9.35
C ASP A 120 -15.41 -13.29 10.78
N GLU A 121 -14.36 -13.88 11.38
CA GLU A 121 -13.89 -13.53 12.73
C GLU A 121 -13.17 -12.18 12.79
N VAL A 122 -12.61 -11.73 11.66
CA VAL A 122 -11.92 -10.45 11.56
C VAL A 122 -12.85 -9.42 10.95
N THR A 123 -13.08 -8.33 11.66
CA THR A 123 -14.00 -7.27 11.23
C THR A 123 -13.31 -6.24 10.33
N GLU A 124 -14.13 -5.52 9.56
CA GLU A 124 -13.69 -4.36 8.79
C GLU A 124 -13.00 -3.31 9.67
N GLU A 125 -13.51 -3.08 10.89
CA GLU A 125 -12.96 -2.14 11.87
C GLU A 125 -11.54 -2.52 12.32
N GLN A 126 -11.26 -3.83 12.47
CA GLN A 126 -9.90 -4.29 12.81
C GLN A 126 -8.92 -4.01 11.67
N LEU A 127 -9.36 -4.18 10.41
CA LEU A 127 -8.55 -3.85 9.25
C LEU A 127 -8.33 -2.34 9.11
N GLU A 128 -9.37 -1.53 9.30
CA GLU A 128 -9.25 -0.07 9.34
C GLU A 128 -8.26 0.37 10.42
N THR A 129 -8.34 -0.23 11.62
CA THR A 129 -7.43 0.09 12.73
C THR A 129 -5.97 -0.21 12.37
N ALA A 130 -5.69 -1.35 11.73
CA ALA A 130 -4.33 -1.70 11.30
C ALA A 130 -3.76 -0.69 10.28
N LEU A 131 -4.60 -0.16 9.39
CA LEU A 131 -4.22 0.89 8.44
C LEU A 131 -4.00 2.24 9.13
N VAL A 132 -4.86 2.62 10.09
CA VAL A 132 -4.67 3.83 10.91
C VAL A 132 -3.36 3.76 11.68
N ASP A 133 -3.02 2.61 12.26
CA ASP A 133 -1.76 2.39 12.96
C ASP A 133 -0.55 2.60 12.05
N LEU A 134 -0.60 2.06 10.83
CA LEU A 134 0.45 2.28 9.83
C LEU A 134 0.57 3.76 9.44
N TYR A 135 -0.53 4.40 9.06
CA TYR A 135 -0.53 5.77 8.54
C TYR A 135 -0.10 6.77 9.61
N SER A 136 -0.69 6.71 10.80
CA SER A 136 -0.29 7.57 11.92
C SER A 136 1.19 7.40 12.26
N TYR A 137 1.72 6.17 12.18
CA TYR A 137 3.12 5.91 12.45
C TYR A 137 4.09 6.43 11.39
N VAL A 138 3.82 6.18 10.10
CA VAL A 138 4.73 6.55 9.01
C VAL A 138 4.73 8.05 8.75
N TYR A 139 3.57 8.69 8.88
CA TYR A 139 3.38 10.10 8.57
C TYR A 139 3.42 11.03 9.79
N ASP A 140 3.56 10.47 11.01
CA ASP A 140 3.47 11.22 12.27
C ASP A 140 2.17 12.06 12.36
N ALA A 141 1.08 11.47 11.88
CA ALA A 141 -0.21 12.13 11.73
C ALA A 141 -1.19 11.68 12.81
N ASP A 142 -2.14 12.56 13.14
CA ASP A 142 -3.22 12.24 14.06
C ASP A 142 -4.06 11.05 13.54
N ARG A 143 -4.44 10.15 14.45
CA ARG A 143 -5.18 8.93 14.12
C ARG A 143 -6.55 9.23 13.53
N ASP A 144 -7.25 10.23 14.04
CA ASP A 144 -8.57 10.60 13.55
C ASP A 144 -8.48 11.32 12.20
N ALA A 145 -7.39 12.08 11.96
CA ALA A 145 -7.12 12.69 10.66
C ALA A 145 -6.93 11.64 9.54
N VAL A 146 -6.21 10.54 9.80
CA VAL A 146 -5.94 9.51 8.78
C VAL A 146 -7.06 8.46 8.64
N ARG A 147 -8.05 8.45 9.53
CA ARG A 147 -9.13 7.45 9.56
C ARG A 147 -9.91 7.39 8.26
N GLN A 148 -10.21 8.53 7.65
CA GLN A 148 -10.94 8.57 6.38
C GLN A 148 -10.13 7.91 5.25
N ALA A 149 -8.81 8.06 5.25
CA ALA A 149 -7.94 7.41 4.27
C ALA A 149 -7.94 5.89 4.46
N ALA A 150 -7.89 5.42 5.70
CA ALA A 150 -7.93 4.00 6.03
C ALA A 150 -9.25 3.36 5.57
N SER A 151 -10.40 3.93 5.96
CA SER A 151 -11.74 3.43 5.59
C SER A 151 -11.90 3.27 4.05
N LYS A 152 -11.46 4.27 3.28
CA LYS A 152 -11.50 4.22 1.81
C LYS A 152 -10.59 3.14 1.21
N ARG A 153 -9.48 2.82 1.87
CA ARG A 153 -8.61 1.73 1.43
C ARG A 153 -9.22 0.38 1.73
N VAL A 154 -9.96 0.25 2.84
CA VAL A 154 -10.73 -0.95 3.16
C VAL A 154 -11.82 -1.19 2.11
N GLU A 155 -12.54 -0.14 1.70
CA GLU A 155 -13.48 -0.19 0.57
C GLU A 155 -12.81 -0.71 -0.71
N ALA A 156 -11.61 -0.21 -1.04
CA ALA A 156 -10.84 -0.72 -2.17
C ALA A 156 -10.45 -2.20 -2.02
N MET A 157 -10.10 -2.65 -0.82
CA MET A 157 -9.78 -4.06 -0.57
C MET A 157 -11.00 -4.97 -0.75
N ASP A 158 -12.19 -4.57 -0.32
CA ASP A 158 -13.42 -5.34 -0.59
C ASP A 158 -13.70 -5.45 -2.09
N LEU A 159 -13.53 -4.36 -2.84
CA LEU A 159 -13.68 -4.36 -4.30
C LEU A 159 -12.68 -5.32 -4.95
N SER A 160 -11.42 -5.30 -4.51
CA SER A 160 -10.40 -6.24 -4.96
C SER A 160 -10.77 -7.69 -4.61
N ASP A 161 -11.27 -7.96 -3.40
CA ASP A 161 -11.63 -9.30 -2.96
C ASP A 161 -12.81 -9.86 -3.76
N ARG A 162 -13.81 -9.02 -4.06
CA ARG A 162 -14.93 -9.36 -4.94
C ARG A 162 -14.45 -9.65 -6.36
N TRP A 163 -13.55 -8.82 -6.89
CA TRP A 163 -12.94 -9.01 -8.20
C TRP A 163 -12.12 -10.31 -8.29
N VAL A 164 -11.36 -10.64 -7.23
CA VAL A 164 -10.63 -11.91 -7.13
C VAL A 164 -11.58 -13.10 -7.11
N ARG A 165 -12.65 -13.05 -6.31
CA ARG A 165 -13.69 -14.09 -6.29
C ARG A 165 -14.40 -14.23 -7.64
N ALA A 166 -14.48 -13.16 -8.43
CA ALA A 166 -15.05 -13.16 -9.77
C ALA A 166 -14.10 -13.67 -10.88
N GLY A 167 -12.85 -14.01 -10.55
CA GLY A 167 -11.90 -14.63 -11.49
C GLY A 167 -10.81 -13.70 -12.03
N CYS A 168 -10.62 -12.52 -11.43
CA CYS A 168 -9.54 -11.58 -11.76
C CYS A 168 -9.55 -11.08 -13.23
N HIS A 169 -10.74 -10.86 -13.82
CA HIS A 169 -10.89 -10.38 -15.20
C HIS A 169 -10.57 -8.89 -15.33
N ARG A 170 -9.68 -8.51 -16.27
CA ARG A 170 -9.21 -7.11 -16.39
C ARG A 170 -10.27 -6.12 -16.89
N ASP A 171 -11.32 -6.62 -17.53
CA ASP A 171 -12.45 -5.88 -18.05
C ASP A 171 -13.62 -5.78 -17.05
N ASP A 172 -13.46 -6.35 -15.85
CA ASP A 172 -14.45 -6.24 -14.79
C ASP A 172 -14.56 -4.78 -14.29
N PRO A 173 -15.77 -4.20 -14.21
CA PRO A 173 -15.97 -2.84 -13.71
C PRO A 173 -15.48 -2.63 -12.27
N LEU A 174 -15.38 -3.68 -11.46
CA LEU A 174 -14.88 -3.59 -10.08
C LEU A 174 -13.46 -3.01 -10.01
N LEU A 175 -12.60 -3.24 -11.00
CA LEU A 175 -11.26 -2.64 -11.03
C LEU A 175 -11.31 -1.11 -11.22
N ALA A 176 -12.32 -0.59 -11.91
CA ALA A 176 -12.52 0.85 -12.03
C ALA A 176 -13.03 1.46 -10.72
N GLU A 177 -13.91 0.76 -10.01
CA GLU A 177 -14.39 1.15 -8.68
C GLU A 177 -13.24 1.12 -7.65
N GLU A 178 -12.44 0.05 -7.63
CA GLU A 178 -11.26 -0.09 -6.76
C GLU A 178 -10.30 1.09 -6.95
N ARG A 179 -10.05 1.47 -8.21
CA ARG A 179 -9.21 2.60 -8.58
C ARG A 179 -9.74 3.92 -8.01
N LEU A 180 -11.04 4.15 -8.09
CA LEU A 180 -11.66 5.36 -7.53
C LEU A 180 -11.53 5.37 -6.00
N ALA A 181 -11.75 4.23 -5.34
CA ALA A 181 -11.60 4.10 -3.89
C ALA A 181 -10.14 4.35 -3.44
N LEU A 182 -9.15 3.79 -4.13
CA LEU A 182 -7.73 4.02 -3.84
C LEU A 182 -7.31 5.48 -4.07
N VAL A 183 -7.76 6.11 -5.16
CA VAL A 183 -7.51 7.54 -5.38
C VAL A 183 -8.13 8.38 -4.26
N ALA A 184 -9.34 8.06 -3.83
CA ALA A 184 -10.01 8.75 -2.73
C ALA A 184 -9.30 8.52 -1.38
N SER A 185 -8.79 7.32 -1.13
CA SER A 185 -7.97 6.99 0.05
C SER A 185 -6.72 7.86 0.11
N TYR A 186 -5.94 7.90 -0.98
CA TYR A 186 -4.74 8.72 -1.05
C TYR A 186 -5.03 10.22 -1.02
N ALA A 187 -6.16 10.67 -1.56
CA ALA A 187 -6.56 12.07 -1.46
C ALA A 187 -6.86 12.48 -0.01
N ALA A 188 -7.57 11.63 0.74
CA ALA A 188 -7.81 11.84 2.17
C ALA A 188 -6.51 11.78 2.98
N LEU A 189 -5.60 10.85 2.66
CA LEU A 189 -4.30 10.77 3.32
C LEU A 189 -3.48 12.04 3.08
N ARG A 190 -3.46 12.55 1.85
CA ARG A 190 -2.75 13.77 1.50
C ARG A 190 -3.27 14.97 2.30
N ILE A 191 -4.59 15.11 2.43
CA ILE A 191 -5.19 16.16 3.26
C ILE A 191 -4.70 16.03 4.72
N ALA A 192 -4.73 14.83 5.27
CA ALA A 192 -4.34 14.58 6.67
C ALA A 192 -2.86 14.84 6.99
N VAL A 193 -1.97 14.90 5.98
CA VAL A 193 -0.52 15.04 6.19
C VAL A 193 0.06 16.35 5.63
N GLU A 194 -0.77 17.17 4.98
CA GLU A 194 -0.41 18.53 4.51
C GLU A 194 -0.73 19.62 5.56
N ASP A 195 -1.56 19.31 6.57
CA ASP A 195 -1.96 20.20 7.68
C ASP A 195 -0.91 20.26 8.81
#